data_AF-A0A8K0QYQ3-F1
#
_entry.id   AF-A0A8K0QYQ3-F1
#
_cell.length_a   1.000
_cell.length_b   1.000
_cell.length_c   1.000
_cell.angle_alpha   90.00
_cell.angle_beta   90.00
_cell.angle_gamma   90.00
#
_symmetry.space_group_name_H-M   'P 1'
#
loop_
_entity.id
_entity.type
_entity.pdbx_description
1 polymer ?
#
loop_
_entity_poly.entity_id
_entity_poly.type
_entity_poly.pdbx_seq_one_letter_code
_entity_poly.pdbx_strand_id
1 'polypeptide(L)'
;MTHNYSLYTIPIYWAIALYPHMYAVSIIRNSISYDTWNMHNPRGQGTAPSYQKLLPAATFARFERAEAAHANGMENAGFFVGAVLAGCFGGVDACCCKWMYVNEL
;
A
#
# COMPACT_ATOMS: atom_id res chain seq x y z
N MET A 1 -11.53 29.16 -8.81
CA MET A 1 -10.29 28.61 -8.22
C MET A 1 -9.89 27.41 -9.04
N THR A 2 -8.65 27.35 -9.53
CA THR A 2 -8.14 26.20 -10.28
C THR A 2 -7.66 25.15 -9.25
N HIS A 3 -8.31 23.99 -9.20
CA HIS A 3 -7.91 22.92 -8.29
C HIS A 3 -6.72 22.14 -8.88
N ASN A 4 -5.64 21.99 -8.12
CA ASN A 4 -4.51 21.15 -8.52
C ASN A 4 -4.82 19.70 -8.16
N TYR A 5 -5.40 18.96 -9.11
CA TYR A 5 -5.77 17.56 -8.92
C TYR A 5 -4.57 16.65 -8.59
N SER A 6 -3.36 17.08 -8.95
CA SER A 6 -2.16 16.30 -8.74
C SER A 6 -1.81 16.07 -7.27
N LEU A 7 -2.20 16.97 -6.38
CA LEU A 7 -1.94 16.80 -4.96
C LEU A 7 -2.83 15.72 -4.32
N TYR A 8 -4.00 15.43 -4.92
CA TYR A 8 -4.89 14.37 -4.43
C TYR A 8 -4.37 12.96 -4.75
N THR A 9 -3.39 12.81 -5.64
CA THR A 9 -2.83 11.48 -5.92
C THR A 9 -1.91 11.00 -4.82
N ILE A 10 -1.40 11.88 -3.96
CA ILE A 10 -0.60 11.53 -2.77
C ILE A 10 -1.43 10.69 -1.78
N PRO A 11 -2.61 11.14 -1.29
CA PRO A 11 -3.44 10.30 -0.43
C PRO A 11 -3.99 9.06 -1.14
N ILE A 12 -4.28 9.13 -2.44
CA ILE A 12 -4.71 7.95 -3.22
C ILE A 12 -3.60 6.89 -3.27
N TYR A 13 -2.35 7.29 -3.51
CA TYR A 13 -1.20 6.39 -3.50
C TYR A 13 -1.06 5.68 -2.16
N TRP A 14 -1.20 6.41 -1.05
CA TRP A 14 -1.18 5.82 0.29
C TRP A 14 -2.30 4.81 0.50
N ALA A 15 -3.52 5.10 0.02
CA ALA A 15 -4.62 4.14 0.08
C ALA A 15 -4.31 2.86 -0.70
N ILE A 16 -3.72 2.98 -1.89
CA ILE A 16 -3.30 1.84 -2.72
C ILE A 16 -2.18 1.05 -2.02
N ALA A 17 -1.19 1.73 -1.44
CA ALA A 17 -0.08 1.09 -0.73
C ALA A 17 -0.54 0.39 0.56
N LEU A 18 -1.58 0.89 1.25
CA LEU A 18 -2.14 0.29 2.46
C LEU A 18 -3.08 -0.87 2.18
N TYR A 19 -3.75 -0.88 1.03
CA TYR A 19 -4.74 -1.90 0.69
C TYR A 19 -4.22 -3.35 0.78
N PRO A 20 -3.02 -3.70 0.26
CA PRO A 20 -2.45 -5.04 0.41
C PRO A 20 -2.26 -5.46 1.87
N HIS A 21 -1.88 -4.53 2.76
CA HIS A 21 -1.73 -4.81 4.18
C HIS A 21 -3.09 -5.12 4.84
N MET A 22 -4.13 -4.35 4.52
CA MET A 22 -5.49 -4.65 4.99
C MET A 22 -5.96 -6.04 4.55
N TYR A 23 -5.64 -6.41 3.30
CA TYR A 23 -5.93 -7.74 2.78
C TYR A 23 -5.12 -8.83 3.51
N ALA A 24 -3.84 -8.62 3.78
CA ALA A 24 -3.00 -9.54 4.56
C ALA A 24 -3.56 -9.78 5.97
N VAL A 25 -3.95 -8.70 6.66
CA VAL A 25 -4.60 -8.77 7.98
C VAL A 25 -5.91 -9.55 7.91
N SER A 26 -6.71 -9.36 6.86
CA SER A 26 -7.96 -10.10 6.66
C SER A 26 -7.73 -11.61 6.49
N ILE A 27 -6.65 -12.00 5.81
CA ILE A 27 -6.28 -13.42 5.64
C ILE A 27 -5.97 -14.03 7.00
N ILE A 28 -5.11 -13.39 7.80
CA ILE A 28 -4.74 -13.89 9.14
C ILE A 28 -5.96 -13.98 10.04
N ARG A 29 -6.77 -12.92 10.09
CA ARG A 29 -7.97 -12.86 10.93
C ARG A 29 -8.99 -13.96 10.61
N ASN A 30 -9.14 -14.31 9.34
CA ASN A 30 -10.10 -15.34 8.91
C ASN A 30 -9.54 -16.76 9.00
N SER A 31 -8.23 -16.93 9.19
CA SER A 31 -7.57 -18.24 9.10
C SER A 31 -6.98 -18.73 10.43
N ILE A 32 -6.82 -17.85 11.42
CA ILE A 32 -6.18 -18.14 12.70
C ILE A 32 -7.08 -17.63 13.85
N SER A 33 -7.10 -18.35 14.97
CA SER A 33 -7.83 -17.92 16.18
C SER A 33 -7.22 -16.64 16.77
N TYR A 34 -8.05 -15.82 17.41
CA TYR A 34 -7.64 -14.56 18.05
C TYR A 34 -6.50 -14.76 19.07
N ASP A 35 -6.56 -15.83 19.88
CA ASP A 35 -5.56 -16.10 20.92
C ASP A 35 -4.17 -16.42 20.36
N THR A 36 -4.11 -16.93 19.13
CA THR A 36 -2.86 -17.24 18.42
C THR A 36 -2.32 -16.07 17.61
N TRP A 37 -3.13 -15.02 17.41
CA TRP A 37 -2.71 -13.84 16.67
C TRP A 37 -2.00 -12.84 17.60
N ASN A 38 -0.68 -12.77 17.52
CA ASN A 38 0.08 -11.78 18.27
C ASN A 38 -0.02 -10.38 17.65
N MET A 39 -0.83 -9.51 18.25
CA MET A 39 -1.00 -8.11 17.85
C MET A 39 0.02 -7.16 18.51
N HIS A 40 0.77 -7.61 19.52
CA HIS A 40 1.74 -6.77 20.23
C HIS A 40 3.02 -6.54 19.43
N ASN A 41 3.39 -7.49 18.56
CA ASN A 41 4.55 -7.37 17.70
C ASN A 41 4.24 -7.91 16.27
N PRO A 42 3.45 -7.18 15.48
CA PRO A 42 2.97 -7.67 14.18
C PRO A 42 4.09 -7.82 13.14
N ARG A 43 5.23 -7.13 13.32
CA ARG A 43 6.41 -7.20 12.46
C ARG A 43 7.62 -7.86 13.14
N GLY A 44 7.36 -8.61 14.20
CA GLY A 44 8.39 -9.34 14.93
C GLY A 44 9.01 -10.45 14.08
N GLN A 45 10.29 -10.73 14.30
CA GLN A 45 11.02 -11.80 13.60
C GLN A 45 10.37 -13.18 13.78
N GLY A 46 9.66 -13.40 14.89
CA GLY A 46 8.93 -14.65 15.16
C GLY A 46 7.50 -14.69 14.62
N THR A 47 6.97 -13.59 14.09
CA THR A 47 5.55 -13.45 13.74
C THR A 47 5.21 -14.10 12.41
N ALA A 48 5.97 -13.87 11.34
CA ALA A 48 5.73 -14.56 10.07
C ALA A 48 5.97 -16.09 10.16
N PRO A 49 7.04 -16.58 10.83
CA PRO A 49 7.23 -18.01 11.05
C PRO A 49 6.13 -18.68 11.88
N SER A 50 5.49 -17.96 12.81
CA SER A 50 4.37 -18.53 13.58
C SER A 50 3.14 -18.74 12.69
N TYR A 51 2.84 -17.80 11.79
CA TYR A 51 1.75 -17.95 10.81
C TYR A 51 2.02 -19.08 9.81
N GLN A 52 3.27 -19.25 9.38
CA GLN A 52 3.65 -20.34 8.46
C GLN A 52 3.37 -21.72 9.03
N LYS A 53 3.50 -21.91 10.35
CA LYS A 53 3.21 -23.18 11.04
C LYS A 53 1.72 -23.46 11.19
N LEU A 54 0.89 -22.42 11.20
CA LEU A 54 -0.55 -22.50 11.46
C LEU A 54 -1.37 -22.56 10.16
N LEU A 55 -0.86 -21.98 9.08
CA LEU A 55 -1.60 -21.82 7.83
C LEU A 55 -1.22 -22.87 6.78
N PRO A 56 -2.17 -23.27 5.90
CA PRO A 56 -1.83 -23.96 4.68
C PRO A 56 -0.87 -23.13 3.82
N ALA A 57 0.08 -23.79 3.15
CA ALA A 57 1.12 -23.14 2.36
C ALA A 57 0.57 -22.13 1.33
N ALA A 58 -0.54 -22.45 0.66
CA ALA A 58 -1.18 -21.57 -0.31
C ALA A 58 -1.72 -20.27 0.32
N THR A 59 -2.26 -20.34 1.54
CA THR A 59 -2.79 -19.18 2.27
C THR A 59 -1.64 -18.32 2.78
N PHE A 60 -0.59 -18.94 3.33
CA PHE A 60 0.61 -18.24 3.76
C PHE A 60 1.30 -17.50 2.61
N ALA A 61 1.42 -18.13 1.43
CA ALA A 61 1.99 -17.49 0.24
C ALA A 61 1.14 -16.30 -0.28
N ARG A 62 -0.16 -16.25 0.01
CA ARG A 62 -1.00 -15.07 -0.29
C ARG A 62 -0.73 -13.94 0.69
N PHE A 63 -0.65 -14.25 1.98
CA PHE A 63 -0.28 -13.30 3.03
C PHE A 63 1.09 -12.67 2.75
N GLU A 64 2.11 -13.48 2.45
CA GLU A 64 3.47 -13.01 2.18
C GLU A 64 3.54 -12.08 0.97
N ARG A 65 2.86 -12.43 -0.13
CA ARG A 65 2.80 -11.56 -1.33
C ARG A 65 2.10 -10.23 -1.04
N ALA A 66 1.06 -10.23 -0.21
CA ALA A 66 0.33 -9.02 0.15
C ALA A 66 1.18 -8.09 1.03
N GLU A 67 1.89 -8.64 2.03
CA GLU A 67 2.85 -7.88 2.84
C GLU A 67 4.02 -7.34 2.00
N ALA A 68 4.55 -8.14 1.06
CA ALA A 68 5.61 -7.70 0.15
C ALA A 68 5.14 -6.55 -0.76
N ALA A 69 3.90 -6.61 -1.26
CA ALA A 69 3.32 -5.54 -2.05
C ALA A 69 3.14 -4.25 -1.24
N HIS A 70 2.69 -4.35 0.02
CA HIS A 70 2.63 -3.21 0.93
C HIS A 70 4.01 -2.59 1.16
N ALA A 71 5.02 -3.42 1.49
CA ALA A 71 6.38 -2.95 1.71
C ALA A 71 6.96 -2.23 0.49
N ASN A 72 6.79 -2.80 -0.71
CA ASN A 72 7.23 -2.17 -1.96
C ASN A 72 6.55 -0.81 -2.19
N GLY A 73 5.24 -0.73 -1.96
CA GLY A 73 4.48 0.52 -2.07
C GLY A 73 4.98 1.59 -1.08
N MET A 74 5.30 1.18 0.14
CA MET A 74 5.82 2.09 1.17
C MET A 74 7.24 2.58 0.86
N GLU A 75 8.11 1.72 0.36
CA GLU A 75 9.48 2.07 -0.05
C GLU A 75 9.49 3.06 -1.23
N ASN A 76 8.57 2.88 -2.19
CA ASN A 76 8.43 3.77 -3.35
C ASN A 76 7.68 5.09 -3.05
N ALA A 77 7.04 5.21 -1.89
CA ALA A 77 6.19 6.36 -1.56
C ALA A 77 6.95 7.69 -1.62
N GLY A 78 8.17 7.73 -1.10
CA GLY A 78 9.00 8.94 -1.11
C GLY A 78 9.31 9.44 -2.51
N PHE A 79 9.63 8.53 -3.43
CA PHE A 79 9.89 8.88 -4.84
C PHE A 79 8.64 9.39 -5.54
N PHE A 80 7.49 8.74 -5.32
CA PHE A 80 6.22 9.17 -5.90
C PHE A 80 5.82 10.57 -5.41
N VAL A 81 5.83 10.79 -4.09
CA VAL A 81 5.50 12.09 -3.50
C VAL A 81 6.47 13.18 -3.97
N GLY A 82 7.77 12.88 -3.98
CA GLY A 82 8.80 13.80 -4.48
C GLY A 82 8.56 14.20 -5.93
N ALA A 83 8.22 13.23 -6.79
CA ALA A 83 7.93 13.50 -8.20
C ALA A 83 6.67 14.36 -8.39
N VAL A 84 5.59 14.08 -7.64
CA VAL A 84 4.35 14.88 -7.70
C VAL A 84 4.62 16.32 -7.26
N LEU A 85 5.33 16.52 -6.16
CA LEU A 85 5.67 17.86 -5.67
C LEU A 85 6.61 18.61 -6.62
N ALA A 86 7.65 17.94 -7.11
CA ALA A 86 8.57 18.54 -8.09
C ALA A 86 7.85 18.94 -9.39
N GLY A 87 6.93 18.11 -9.88
CA GLY A 87 6.10 18.46 -11.04
C GLY A 87 5.16 19.64 -10.77
N CYS A 88 4.54 19.69 -9.60
CA CYS A 88 3.65 20.79 -9.20
C CYS A 88 4.38 22.13 -9.07
N PHE A 89 5.55 22.15 -8.43
CA PHE A 89 6.34 23.38 -8.21
C PHE A 89 7.20 23.76 -9.42
N GLY A 90 7.60 22.79 -10.24
CA GLY A 90 8.37 23.01 -11.45
C GLY A 90 7.56 23.60 -12.62
N GLY A 91 6.25 23.81 -12.45
CA GLY A 91 5.39 24.42 -13.46
C GLY A 91 5.24 23.56 -14.72
N VAL A 92 5.38 22.23 -14.61
CA VAL A 92 5.22 21.31 -15.73
C VAL A 92 3.74 21.32 -16.12
N ASP A 93 3.44 21.88 -17.30
CA ASP A 93 2.08 22.11 -17.78
C ASP A 93 1.25 20.80 -17.80
N ALA A 94 -0.05 20.89 -17.52
CA ALA A 94 -0.98 19.77 -17.42
C ALA A 94 -0.96 18.84 -18.65
N CYS A 95 -0.53 19.36 -19.81
CA CYS A 95 -0.33 18.59 -21.04
C CYS A 95 0.69 17.44 -20.91
N CYS A 96 1.74 17.55 -20.08
CA CYS A 96 2.72 16.47 -19.86
C CYS A 96 2.23 15.46 -18.79
N CYS A 97 1.35 15.89 -17.89
CA CYS A 97 0.65 15.05 -16.90
C CYS A 97 -0.71 14.53 -17.41
N LYS A 98 -0.87 14.29 -18.72
CA LYS A 98 -2.13 13.89 -19.35
C LYS A 98 -2.72 12.56 -18.85
N TRP A 99 -1.91 11.74 -18.17
CA TRP A 99 -2.38 10.52 -17.49
C TRP A 99 -3.22 10.80 -16.23
N MET A 100 -3.27 12.05 -15.76
CA MET A 100 -3.90 12.44 -14.49
C MET A 100 -5.02 13.49 -14.63
N TYR A 101 -5.42 13.81 -15.85
CA TYR A 101 -6.61 14.61 -16.14
C TYR A 101 -7.61 13.76 -16.93
N VAL A 102 -8.73 13.42 -16.29
CA VAL A 102 -9.96 13.05 -17.02
C VAL A 102 -10.54 14.37 -17.53
N ASN A 103 -10.57 14.54 -18.85
CA ASN A 103 -11.35 15.62 -19.47
C ASN A 103 -12.83 15.29 -19.21
N GLU A 104 -13.45 15.97 -18.26
CA GLU A 104 -14.91 16.08 -18.27
C GLU A 104 -15.31 17.07 -19.38
N LEU A 105 -16.35 16.69 -20.10
CA LEU A 105 -16.97 17.39 -21.24
C LEU A 105 -17.44 18.81 -20.89
#